data_AF-A0A3R7PTS7-F1
#
_entry.id   AF-A0A3R7PTS7-F1
#
_cell.length_a   1.000
_cell.length_b   1.000
_cell.length_c   1.000
_cell.angle_alpha   90.00
_cell.angle_beta   90.00
_cell.angle_gamma   90.00
#
_symmetry.space_group_name_H-M   'P 1'
#
loop_
_entity.id
_entity.type
_entity.pdbx_description
1 polymer ?
#
loop_
_entity_poly.entity_id
_entity_poly.type
_entity_poly.pdbx_seq_one_letter_code
_entity_poly.pdbx_strand_id
1 'polypeptide(L)'
;MLLSDFDFELPEELIAIRPASPRSSARLLMARGDKIDDRLVSDLPKFLKPGDRLVLNDTKVLPVRMSGVRNRSFDGNKIASANIEVTLLTKKKQRTWGALIKPLRRIKLGEKIIFDKSFHAKLIDKTDGQAVLQFNIEGTEFMKRLENLGIMPLPPYIASKRPADERDNVDYQSVFARNSGSVAAPTASLHFDHDLLAEIDKIGVETSFVTLHVGAGTFMPVKDEDIKNHKMHSEFGHISQEVADEIKKTQKNGGRIIPVGTTALRLLETAAQSDGTLSEWYGETDIFIYPGYKFKVADGLMTNFHLPKSTLIMLVSALMGKETIETIYNHAIEHRYNFFSYGDSSLLFP
;
A
#
# COMPACT_ATOMS: atom_id res chain seq x y z
N MET A 1 -4.54 -25.37 -1.31
CA MET A 1 -4.14 -24.28 -2.22
C MET A 1 -2.79 -23.85 -1.72
N LEU A 2 -1.76 -24.08 -2.54
CA LEU A 2 -0.38 -23.92 -2.15
C LEU A 2 0.14 -22.55 -2.60
N LEU A 3 1.13 -22.03 -1.89
CA LEU A 3 1.79 -20.79 -2.25
C LEU A 3 2.42 -20.87 -3.66
N SER A 4 2.91 -22.05 -4.04
CA SER A 4 3.45 -22.35 -5.36
C SER A 4 2.42 -22.20 -6.49
N ASP A 5 1.12 -22.29 -6.18
CA ASP A 5 0.06 -22.12 -7.18
C ASP A 5 0.03 -20.67 -7.73
N PHE A 6 0.66 -19.72 -7.02
CA PHE A 6 0.72 -18.30 -7.38
C PHE A 6 2.14 -17.83 -7.73
N ASP A 7 3.00 -18.76 -8.13
CA ASP A 7 4.35 -18.48 -8.56
C ASP A 7 4.41 -18.25 -10.07
N PHE A 8 5.28 -17.35 -10.50
CA PHE A 8 5.60 -17.12 -11.91
C PHE A 8 6.97 -16.45 -12.00
N GLU A 9 7.62 -16.59 -13.16
CA GLU A 9 8.90 -15.95 -13.39
C GLU A 9 8.69 -14.47 -13.73
N LEU A 10 9.21 -13.58 -12.89
CA LEU A 10 9.20 -12.14 -13.13
C LEU A 10 10.64 -11.64 -13.35
N PRO A 11 11.01 -11.26 -14.59
CA PRO A 11 12.30 -10.65 -14.85
C PRO A 11 12.52 -9.37 -14.02
N GLU A 12 13.68 -9.25 -13.37
CA GLU A 12 13.96 -8.16 -12.44
C GLU A 12 13.94 -6.79 -13.14
N GLU A 13 14.28 -6.74 -14.43
CA GLU A 13 14.25 -5.51 -15.23
C GLU A 13 12.85 -4.97 -15.50
N LEU A 14 11.80 -5.77 -15.28
CA LEU A 14 10.41 -5.31 -15.37
C LEU A 14 9.93 -4.65 -14.08
N ILE A 15 10.71 -4.65 -12.99
CA ILE A 15 10.32 -4.01 -11.73
C ILE A 15 10.71 -2.52 -11.77
N ALA A 16 9.71 -1.64 -11.85
CA ALA A 16 9.95 -0.20 -11.91
C ALA A 16 10.44 0.38 -10.58
N ILE A 17 11.46 1.23 -10.66
CA ILE A 17 12.04 1.97 -9.51
C ILE A 17 11.69 3.47 -9.50
N ARG A 18 10.96 3.94 -10.52
CA ARG A 18 10.40 5.28 -10.67
C ARG A 18 9.05 5.19 -11.41
N PRO A 19 8.09 6.06 -11.10
CA PRO A 19 6.83 6.10 -11.82
C PRO A 19 7.01 6.73 -13.21
N ALA A 20 6.04 6.51 -14.09
CA ALA A 20 5.91 7.23 -15.35
C ALA A 20 5.70 8.73 -15.11
N SER A 21 6.10 9.56 -16.08
CA SER A 21 5.94 11.02 -16.02
C SER A 21 5.51 11.55 -17.39
N PRO A 22 4.28 12.12 -17.52
CA PRO A 22 3.26 12.29 -16.49
C PRO A 22 2.70 10.95 -15.96
N ARG A 23 2.05 10.95 -14.79
CA ARG A 23 1.59 9.71 -14.12
C ARG A 23 0.63 8.91 -15.00
N SER A 24 -0.31 9.60 -15.65
CA SER A 24 -1.27 9.01 -16.57
C SER A 24 -0.68 8.45 -17.87
N SER A 25 0.63 8.64 -18.13
CA SER A 25 1.33 8.02 -19.27
C SER A 25 1.78 6.57 -19.01
N ALA A 26 1.62 6.06 -17.78
CA ALA A 26 1.81 4.64 -17.49
C ALA A 26 0.88 3.78 -18.36
N ARG A 27 1.28 2.55 -18.67
CA ARG A 27 0.43 1.63 -19.43
C ARG A 27 -0.71 1.13 -18.54
N LEU A 28 -1.82 0.79 -19.18
CA LEU A 28 -2.99 0.20 -18.58
C LEU A 28 -3.36 -1.06 -19.34
N LEU A 29 -3.29 -2.21 -18.67
CA LEU A 29 -3.88 -3.44 -19.18
C LEU A 29 -5.35 -3.49 -18.75
N MET A 30 -6.28 -3.42 -19.69
CA MET A 30 -7.71 -3.57 -19.40
C MET A 30 -8.15 -5.00 -19.68
N ALA A 31 -8.72 -5.67 -18.68
CA ALA A 31 -9.23 -7.03 -18.78
C ALA A 31 -10.73 -7.09 -18.49
N ARG A 32 -11.49 -7.76 -19.37
CA ARG A 32 -12.89 -8.16 -19.16
C ARG A 32 -12.99 -9.66 -19.35
N GLY A 33 -13.01 -10.41 -18.25
CA GLY A 33 -12.70 -11.84 -18.28
C GLY A 33 -11.32 -12.06 -18.92
N ASP A 34 -11.26 -12.87 -19.97
CA ASP A 34 -10.05 -13.24 -20.73
C ASP A 34 -9.65 -12.23 -21.82
N LYS A 35 -10.50 -11.26 -22.13
CA LYS A 35 -10.23 -10.25 -23.17
C LYS A 35 -9.32 -9.16 -22.62
N ILE A 36 -8.16 -9.01 -23.25
CA ILE A 36 -7.11 -8.04 -22.87
C ILE A 36 -7.02 -6.93 -23.92
N ASP A 37 -6.96 -5.68 -23.45
CA ASP A 37 -6.67 -4.49 -24.24
C ASP A 37 -5.47 -3.74 -23.65
N ASP A 38 -4.43 -3.52 -24.45
CA ASP A 38 -3.29 -2.66 -24.09
C ASP A 38 -3.60 -1.19 -24.33
N ARG A 39 -3.49 -0.36 -23.29
CA ARG A 39 -3.85 1.07 -23.31
C ARG A 39 -2.88 1.89 -22.47
N LEU A 40 -3.15 3.18 -22.36
CA LEU A 40 -2.54 4.06 -21.36
C LEU A 40 -3.52 4.33 -20.22
N VAL A 41 -3.01 4.69 -19.05
CA VAL A 41 -3.85 5.12 -17.93
C VAL A 41 -4.70 6.33 -18.32
N SER A 42 -4.20 7.22 -19.18
CA SER A 42 -4.96 8.33 -19.74
C SER A 42 -6.21 7.90 -20.52
N ASP A 43 -6.29 6.64 -20.98
CA ASP A 43 -7.48 6.07 -21.62
C ASP A 43 -8.54 5.56 -20.64
N LEU A 44 -8.26 5.56 -19.33
CA LEU A 44 -9.17 5.07 -18.29
C LEU A 44 -10.63 5.58 -18.45
N PRO A 45 -10.90 6.87 -18.75
CA PRO A 45 -12.27 7.35 -18.94
C PRO A 45 -13.07 6.57 -20.00
N LYS A 46 -12.41 6.02 -21.03
CA LYS A 46 -13.06 5.24 -22.11
C LYS A 46 -13.63 3.90 -21.63
N PHE A 47 -13.22 3.43 -20.46
CA PHE A 47 -13.64 2.15 -19.89
C PHE A 47 -14.62 2.29 -18.71
N LEU A 48 -14.89 3.54 -18.33
CA LEU A 48 -15.87 3.91 -17.32
C LEU A 48 -17.18 4.33 -17.99
N LYS A 49 -18.26 4.32 -17.23
CA LYS A 49 -19.60 4.73 -17.66
C LYS A 49 -20.10 5.84 -16.73
N PRO A 50 -20.94 6.76 -17.23
CA PRO A 50 -21.66 7.69 -16.36
C PRO A 50 -22.39 6.91 -15.25
N GLY A 51 -22.25 7.36 -14.01
CA GLY A 51 -22.82 6.69 -12.84
C GLY A 51 -21.95 5.58 -12.23
N ASP A 52 -20.80 5.22 -12.82
CA ASP A 52 -19.80 4.43 -12.09
C ASP A 52 -19.20 5.26 -10.94
N ARG A 53 -18.67 4.57 -9.93
CA ARG A 53 -17.98 5.18 -8.81
C ARG A 53 -16.59 4.60 -8.59
N LEU A 54 -15.58 5.47 -8.63
CA LEU A 54 -14.23 5.10 -8.22
C LEU A 54 -14.10 5.27 -6.69
N VAL A 55 -13.61 4.24 -6.00
CA VAL A 55 -13.35 4.30 -4.56
C VAL A 55 -11.84 4.37 -4.32
N LEU A 56 -11.39 5.50 -3.78
CA LEU A 56 -9.99 5.88 -3.66
C LEU A 56 -9.55 5.84 -2.20
N ASN A 57 -8.31 5.41 -1.93
CA ASN A 57 -7.73 5.51 -0.59
C ASN A 57 -7.02 6.86 -0.42
N ASP A 58 -7.48 7.69 0.50
CA ASP A 58 -6.95 9.03 0.76
C ASP A 58 -5.87 9.09 1.85
N THR A 59 -5.35 7.94 2.27
CA THR A 59 -4.24 7.86 3.21
C THR A 59 -3.00 8.59 2.69
N LYS A 60 -2.31 9.28 3.61
CA LYS A 60 -1.07 10.01 3.36
C LYS A 60 0.09 9.28 4.03
N VAL A 61 1.16 9.08 3.25
CA VAL A 61 2.37 8.38 3.68
C VAL A 61 3.19 9.29 4.56
N LEU A 62 3.67 8.75 5.66
CA LEU A 62 4.53 9.46 6.60
C LEU A 62 6.01 9.20 6.25
N PRO A 63 6.88 10.23 6.35
CA PRO A 63 8.32 10.06 6.24
C PRO A 63 8.87 9.38 7.51
N VAL A 64 8.68 8.06 7.62
CA VAL A 64 8.98 7.29 8.85
C VAL A 64 10.34 6.60 8.83
N ARG A 65 11.17 6.83 7.80
CA ARG A 65 12.56 6.39 7.78
C ARG A 65 13.44 7.50 8.33
N MET A 66 14.27 7.21 9.33
CA MET A 66 15.12 8.18 10.00
C MET A 66 16.52 7.63 10.20
N SER A 67 17.51 8.51 10.14
CA SER A 67 18.88 8.23 10.55
C SER A 67 19.10 8.75 11.96
N GLY A 68 19.72 7.93 12.80
CA GLY A 68 20.10 8.27 14.16
C GLY A 68 21.44 7.68 14.54
N VAL A 69 21.89 8.02 15.74
CA VAL A 69 23.17 7.57 16.28
C VAL A 69 22.94 6.89 17.63
N ARG A 70 23.62 5.76 17.81
CA ARG A 70 23.73 5.08 19.10
C ARG A 70 25.12 5.34 19.67
N ASN A 71 25.18 5.91 20.88
CA ASN A 71 26.42 6.16 21.61
C ASN A 71 26.58 5.14 22.75
N ARG A 72 27.76 4.50 22.87
CA ARG A 72 28.16 3.70 24.06
C ARG A 72 29.33 4.37 24.72
N SER A 73 29.28 4.54 26.04
CA SER A 73 30.49 4.73 26.82
C SER A 73 31.14 3.37 27.09
N PHE A 74 32.44 3.29 26.89
CA PHE A 74 33.32 2.25 27.38
C PHE A 74 34.28 2.89 28.41
N ASP A 75 34.34 2.31 29.60
CA ASP A 75 35.22 2.69 30.71
C ASP A 75 35.22 4.19 31.08
N GLY A 76 34.06 4.85 30.96
CA GLY A 76 33.84 6.25 31.36
C GLY A 76 34.37 7.31 30.39
N ASN A 77 35.40 6.99 29.59
CA ASN A 77 36.11 7.98 28.77
C ASN A 77 36.03 7.78 27.24
N LYS A 78 35.65 6.61 26.73
CA LYS A 78 35.58 6.35 25.28
C LYS A 78 34.13 6.22 24.81
N ILE A 79 33.68 7.14 23.97
CA ILE A 79 32.36 7.06 23.33
C ILE A 79 32.52 6.41 21.96
N ALA A 80 31.96 5.20 21.80
CA ALA A 80 31.77 4.60 20.48
C ALA A 80 30.42 5.04 19.92
N SER A 81 30.40 5.62 18.73
CA SER A 81 29.18 6.01 18.01
C SER A 81 28.93 5.08 16.83
N ALA A 82 27.67 4.73 16.58
CA ALA A 82 27.28 3.93 15.42
C ALA A 82 26.05 4.55 14.76
N ASN A 83 26.09 4.69 13.43
CA ASN A 83 24.94 5.10 12.63
C ASN A 83 23.90 3.98 12.60
N ILE A 84 22.66 4.36 12.84
CA ILE A 84 21.49 3.49 12.90
C ILE A 84 20.43 4.09 11.98
N GLU A 85 19.91 3.28 11.07
CA GLU A 85 18.70 3.60 10.33
C GLU A 85 17.50 2.94 11.00
N VAL A 86 16.40 3.67 11.10
CA VAL A 86 15.13 3.22 11.68
C VAL A 86 14.02 3.50 10.68
N THR A 87 13.23 2.49 10.35
CA THR A 87 11.97 2.65 9.58
C THR A 87 10.81 2.21 10.47
N LEU A 88 9.90 3.12 10.80
CA LEU A 88 8.71 2.76 11.60
C LEU A 88 7.71 2.00 10.75
N LEU A 89 7.02 1.03 11.37
CA LEU A 89 6.13 0.09 10.69
C LEU A 89 4.68 0.26 11.15
N THR A 90 4.48 0.30 12.47
CA THR A 90 3.14 0.29 13.07
C THR A 90 3.16 1.03 14.39
N LYS A 91 2.21 1.95 14.57
CA LYS A 91 2.00 2.63 15.84
C LYS A 91 1.45 1.64 16.87
N LYS A 92 2.00 1.68 18.07
CA LYS A 92 1.53 0.91 19.23
C LYS A 92 1.13 1.87 20.36
N LYS A 93 0.70 1.34 21.51
CA LYS A 93 0.30 2.14 22.69
C LYS A 93 1.52 2.79 23.36
N GLN A 94 1.29 3.78 24.23
CA GLN A 94 2.32 4.34 25.12
C GLN A 94 3.58 4.87 24.41
N ARG A 95 3.42 5.57 23.29
CA ARG A 95 4.53 6.15 22.50
C ARG A 95 5.46 5.12 21.88
N THR A 96 4.97 3.89 21.71
CA THR A 96 5.75 2.81 21.14
C THR A 96 5.43 2.59 19.67
N TRP A 97 6.42 2.14 18.92
CA TRP A 97 6.30 1.83 17.50
C TRP A 97 7.05 0.53 17.20
N GLY A 98 6.45 -0.33 16.38
CA GLY A 98 7.20 -1.36 15.67
C GLY A 98 8.12 -0.71 14.64
N ALA A 99 9.35 -1.20 14.51
CA ALA A 99 10.35 -0.64 13.62
C ALA A 99 11.28 -1.70 13.02
N LEU A 100 11.75 -1.47 11.80
CA LEU A 100 12.95 -2.11 11.26
C LEU A 100 14.16 -1.24 11.59
N ILE A 101 15.24 -1.86 12.05
CA ILE A 101 16.47 -1.16 12.42
C ILE A 101 17.66 -1.76 11.67
N LYS A 102 18.48 -0.91 11.07
CA LYS A 102 19.70 -1.32 10.38
C LYS A 102 20.92 -0.56 10.94
N PRO A 103 21.90 -1.23 11.56
CA PRO A 103 21.93 -2.64 11.97
C PRO A 103 21.33 -2.90 13.36
N LEU A 104 20.19 -3.60 13.43
CA LEU A 104 19.53 -3.98 14.70
C LEU A 104 20.41 -4.79 15.66
N ARG A 105 21.40 -5.54 15.16
CA ARG A 105 22.33 -6.32 16.01
C ARG A 105 23.25 -5.43 16.85
N ARG A 106 23.41 -4.15 16.51
CA ARG A 106 24.30 -3.22 17.23
C ARG A 106 23.62 -2.48 18.38
N ILE A 107 22.35 -2.78 18.68
CA ILE A 107 21.58 -2.08 19.71
C ILE A 107 21.08 -3.10 20.73
N LYS A 108 21.39 -2.83 22.00
CA LYS A 108 20.92 -3.65 23.14
C LYS A 108 19.59 -3.12 23.66
N LEU A 109 18.80 -4.02 24.27
CA LEU A 109 17.60 -3.62 25.00
C LEU A 109 17.96 -2.54 26.02
N GLY A 110 17.17 -1.49 26.05
CA GLY A 110 17.34 -0.32 26.88
C GLY A 110 18.27 0.77 26.36
N GLU A 111 19.02 0.53 25.27
CA GLU A 111 19.85 1.58 24.66
C GLU A 111 19.00 2.61 23.91
N LYS A 112 19.53 3.83 23.83
CA LYS A 112 18.91 4.96 23.13
C LYS A 112 19.49 5.13 21.72
N ILE A 113 18.61 5.45 20.79
CA ILE A 113 18.93 5.94 19.44
C ILE A 113 18.57 7.42 19.44
N ILE A 114 19.54 8.27 19.14
CA ILE A 114 19.39 9.73 19.11
C ILE A 114 19.22 10.14 17.64
N PHE A 115 18.07 10.69 17.28
CA PHE A 115 17.79 11.20 15.93
C PHE A 115 18.11 12.70 15.83
N ASP A 116 17.87 13.44 16.92
CA ASP A 116 18.24 14.85 17.11
C ASP A 116 18.40 15.15 18.61
N LYS A 117 18.93 16.31 18.99
CA LYS A 117 19.18 16.74 20.39
C LYS A 117 18.00 16.48 21.32
N SER A 118 16.77 16.73 20.86
CA SER A 118 15.53 16.57 21.64
C SER A 118 14.66 15.40 21.17
N PHE A 119 15.13 14.56 20.24
CA PHE A 119 14.34 13.48 19.66
C PHE A 119 15.11 12.15 19.68
N HIS A 120 14.62 11.22 20.48
CA HIS A 120 15.29 9.93 20.67
C HIS A 120 14.29 8.82 21.00
N ALA A 121 14.68 7.58 20.70
CA ALA A 121 13.91 6.40 21.09
C ALA A 121 14.75 5.40 21.87
N LYS A 122 14.12 4.70 22.81
CA LYS A 122 14.71 3.57 23.54
C LYS A 122 14.26 2.26 22.92
N LEU A 123 15.20 1.34 22.69
CA LEU A 123 14.84 -0.03 22.30
C LEU A 123 14.24 -0.75 23.51
N ILE A 124 12.95 -1.08 23.45
CA ILE A 124 12.26 -1.75 24.56
C ILE A 124 12.04 -3.24 24.31
N ASP A 125 11.99 -3.67 23.05
CA ASP A 125 11.82 -5.08 22.69
C ASP A 125 12.42 -5.40 21.31
N LYS A 126 12.71 -6.67 21.06
CA LYS A 126 13.19 -7.21 19.79
C LYS A 126 12.72 -8.64 19.59
N THR A 127 11.87 -8.86 18.57
CA THR A 127 11.31 -10.17 18.23
C THR A 127 11.32 -10.34 16.71
N ASP A 128 11.75 -11.51 16.22
CA ASP A 128 11.72 -11.87 14.79
C ASP A 128 12.35 -10.84 13.83
N GLY A 129 13.43 -10.18 14.28
CA GLY A 129 14.12 -9.16 13.49
C GLY A 129 13.45 -7.79 13.46
N GLN A 130 12.31 -7.63 14.13
CA GLN A 130 11.66 -6.33 14.38
C GLN A 130 12.02 -5.80 15.76
N ALA A 131 12.03 -4.48 15.88
CA ALA A 131 12.24 -3.77 17.13
C ALA A 131 10.93 -3.12 17.60
N VAL A 132 10.80 -2.94 18.91
CA VAL A 132 9.85 -1.99 19.48
C VAL A 132 10.63 -0.83 20.09
N LEU A 133 10.35 0.37 19.59
CA LEU A 133 10.96 1.61 20.03
C LEU A 133 9.96 2.42 20.85
N GLN A 134 10.38 2.91 22.03
CA GLN A 134 9.64 3.89 22.80
C GLN A 134 10.22 5.28 22.60
N PHE A 135 9.44 6.19 22.03
CA PHE A 135 9.85 7.57 21.79
C PHE A 135 9.67 8.45 23.03
N ASN A 136 10.49 9.48 23.15
CA ASN A 136 10.40 10.45 24.24
C ASN A 136 9.21 11.41 24.11
N ILE A 137 8.68 11.59 22.90
CA ILE A 137 7.57 12.49 22.57
C ILE A 137 6.48 11.73 21.80
N GLU A 138 5.29 12.33 21.71
CA GLU A 138 4.14 11.79 20.97
C GLU A 138 3.26 12.89 20.39
N GLY A 139 2.16 12.51 19.74
CA GLY A 139 1.18 13.43 19.17
C GLY A 139 1.80 14.34 18.11
N THR A 140 1.35 15.59 18.07
CA THR A 140 1.73 16.56 17.04
C THR A 140 3.23 16.86 16.99
N GLU A 141 3.90 16.92 18.15
CA GLU A 141 5.35 17.17 18.17
C GLU A 141 6.13 16.00 17.56
N PHE A 142 5.69 14.75 17.80
CA PHE A 142 6.27 13.59 17.13
C PHE A 142 6.09 13.63 15.62
N MET A 143 4.89 13.99 15.15
CA MET A 143 4.61 14.13 13.71
C MET A 143 5.50 15.18 13.06
N LYS A 144 5.67 16.35 13.68
CA LYS A 144 6.59 17.40 13.20
C LYS A 144 8.03 16.92 13.11
N ARG A 145 8.48 16.09 14.05
CA ARG A 145 9.84 15.50 13.99
C ARG A 145 9.98 14.53 12.84
N LEU A 146 8.98 13.70 12.56
CA LEU A 146 8.99 12.84 11.37
C LEU A 146 9.03 13.68 10.09
N GLU A 147 8.22 14.72 9.98
CA GLU A 147 8.22 15.59 8.78
C GLU A 147 9.58 16.28 8.54
N ASN A 148 10.25 16.71 9.61
CA ASN A 148 11.52 17.43 9.51
C ASN A 148 12.75 16.53 9.34
N LEU A 149 12.77 15.36 9.98
CA LEU A 149 13.95 14.48 10.05
C LEU A 149 13.79 13.20 9.23
N GLY A 150 12.55 12.90 8.84
CA GLY A 150 12.20 11.70 8.15
C GLY A 150 12.47 11.76 6.66
N ILE A 151 12.59 10.57 6.10
CA ILE A 151 12.76 10.31 4.68
C ILE A 151 11.60 9.40 4.25
N MET A 152 11.12 9.58 3.03
CA MET A 152 10.08 8.74 2.45
C MET A 152 10.48 7.25 2.55
N PRO A 153 9.67 6.40 3.19
CA PRO A 153 9.97 4.98 3.36
C PRO A 153 9.71 4.21 2.06
N LEU A 154 10.60 4.35 1.08
CA LEU A 154 10.49 3.59 -0.14
C LEU A 154 10.49 2.08 0.16
N PRO A 155 9.69 1.29 -0.57
CA PRO A 155 9.68 -0.16 -0.46
C PRO A 155 11.10 -0.76 -0.55
N PRO A 156 11.40 -1.86 0.16
CA PRO A 156 12.74 -2.43 0.23
C PRO A 156 13.40 -2.71 -1.12
N TYR A 157 12.64 -3.11 -2.12
CA TYR A 157 13.14 -3.42 -3.47
C TYR A 157 13.54 -2.16 -4.27
N ILE A 158 12.96 -0.99 -3.96
CA ILE A 158 13.39 0.30 -4.54
C ILE A 158 14.58 0.82 -3.74
N ALA A 159 14.46 0.80 -2.42
CA ALA A 159 15.49 1.30 -1.49
C ALA A 159 16.82 0.52 -1.56
N SER A 160 16.81 -0.71 -2.06
CA SER A 160 18.02 -1.51 -2.32
C SER A 160 18.75 -1.11 -3.61
N LYS A 161 18.03 -0.52 -4.57
CA LYS A 161 18.56 -0.12 -5.88
C LYS A 161 18.97 1.35 -5.93
N ARG A 162 18.27 2.21 -5.18
CA ARG A 162 18.59 3.64 -5.08
C ARG A 162 18.20 4.23 -3.72
N PRO A 163 18.88 5.30 -3.27
CA PRO A 163 18.39 6.10 -2.16
C PRO A 163 17.09 6.83 -2.53
N ALA A 164 16.32 7.20 -1.50
CA ALA A 164 15.22 8.13 -1.66
C ALA A 164 15.76 9.54 -1.91
N ASP A 165 15.08 10.32 -2.73
CA ASP A 165 15.38 11.72 -3.01
C ASP A 165 14.15 12.61 -2.90
N GLU A 166 14.32 13.92 -3.13
CA GLU A 166 13.25 14.91 -2.97
C GLU A 166 12.02 14.61 -3.84
N ARG A 167 12.22 13.98 -5.01
CA ARG A 167 11.11 13.62 -5.89
C ARG A 167 10.20 12.56 -5.25
N ASP A 168 10.73 11.68 -4.41
CA ASP A 168 9.94 10.64 -3.75
C ASP A 168 8.89 11.20 -2.78
N ASN A 169 9.08 12.42 -2.27
CA ASN A 169 8.07 13.10 -1.45
C ASN A 169 6.79 13.41 -2.25
N VAL A 170 6.91 13.50 -3.57
CA VAL A 170 5.79 13.69 -4.49
C VAL A 170 5.40 12.37 -5.13
N ASP A 171 6.37 11.66 -5.72
CA ASP A 171 6.17 10.43 -6.51
C ASP A 171 5.56 9.29 -5.70
N TYR A 172 5.89 9.18 -4.40
CA TYR A 172 5.32 8.17 -3.51
C TYR A 172 4.05 8.63 -2.78
N GLN A 173 3.40 9.67 -3.31
CA GLN A 173 2.16 10.20 -2.76
C GLN A 173 1.09 10.34 -3.85
N SER A 174 -0.11 9.79 -3.57
CA SER A 174 -1.27 9.99 -4.44
C SER A 174 -1.74 11.44 -4.40
N VAL A 175 -2.40 11.91 -5.46
CA VAL A 175 -3.03 13.24 -5.51
C VAL A 175 -4.23 13.37 -4.55
N PHE A 176 -4.65 12.26 -3.93
CA PHE A 176 -5.77 12.19 -2.99
C PHE A 176 -5.34 12.24 -1.51
N ALA A 177 -4.03 12.34 -1.26
CA ALA A 177 -3.45 12.20 0.08
C ALA A 177 -3.91 13.30 1.05
N ARG A 178 -4.70 12.91 2.06
CA ARG A 178 -5.25 13.83 3.06
C ARG A 178 -4.99 13.33 4.48
N ASN A 179 -5.24 12.05 4.74
CA ASN A 179 -5.25 11.49 6.09
C ASN A 179 -3.90 10.84 6.45
N SER A 180 -3.11 11.53 7.27
CA SER A 180 -1.76 11.10 7.67
C SER A 180 -1.78 9.87 8.57
N GLY A 181 -1.12 8.78 8.14
CA GLY A 181 -1.01 7.58 8.97
C GLY A 181 -0.38 6.35 8.31
N SER A 182 -0.23 6.34 6.98
CA SER A 182 0.36 5.22 6.27
C SER A 182 1.89 5.19 6.33
N VAL A 183 2.46 4.00 6.27
CA VAL A 183 3.89 3.76 6.01
C VAL A 183 4.13 3.40 4.53
N ALA A 184 3.09 2.98 3.81
CA ALA A 184 3.16 2.66 2.39
C ALA A 184 2.07 3.39 1.59
N ALA A 185 2.38 3.70 0.33
CA ALA A 185 1.44 4.38 -0.56
C ALA A 185 0.38 3.41 -1.11
N PRO A 186 -0.86 3.88 -1.37
CA PRO A 186 -1.82 3.18 -2.21
C PRO A 186 -1.37 3.29 -3.68
N THR A 187 -0.60 2.30 -4.15
CA THR A 187 0.19 2.43 -5.37
C THR A 187 -0.63 2.59 -6.65
N ALA A 188 -1.82 1.99 -6.70
CA ALA A 188 -2.71 2.15 -7.86
C ALA A 188 -3.19 3.60 -8.03
N SER A 189 -3.32 4.34 -6.92
CA SER A 189 -3.70 5.75 -6.93
C SER A 189 -2.55 6.69 -7.35
N LEU A 190 -1.31 6.19 -7.46
CA LEU A 190 -0.17 6.97 -7.95
C LEU A 190 -0.26 7.26 -9.46
N HIS A 191 -1.11 6.52 -10.18
CA HIS A 191 -1.35 6.68 -11.62
C HIS A 191 -2.20 7.90 -11.98
N PHE A 192 -2.86 8.51 -10.98
CA PHE A 192 -3.74 9.65 -11.18
C PHE A 192 -2.97 10.97 -11.10
N ASP A 193 -3.29 11.86 -12.03
CA ASP A 193 -2.94 13.27 -12.04
C ASP A 193 -4.22 14.11 -12.20
N HIS A 194 -4.07 15.44 -12.12
CA HIS A 194 -5.20 16.36 -12.16
C HIS A 194 -5.92 16.37 -13.52
N ASP A 195 -5.18 16.18 -14.61
CA ASP A 195 -5.75 16.17 -15.96
C ASP A 195 -6.65 14.94 -16.16
N LEU A 196 -6.18 13.75 -15.76
CA LEU A 196 -6.98 12.54 -15.80
C LEU A 196 -8.25 12.67 -14.94
N LEU A 197 -8.15 13.26 -13.75
CA LEU A 197 -9.31 13.46 -12.88
C LEU A 197 -10.35 14.38 -13.50
N ALA A 198 -9.93 15.44 -14.19
CA ALA A 198 -10.84 16.33 -14.90
C ALA A 198 -11.57 15.60 -16.04
N GLU A 199 -10.91 14.70 -16.76
CA GLU A 199 -11.56 13.89 -17.80
C GLU A 199 -12.55 12.86 -17.24
N ILE A 200 -12.25 12.27 -16.09
CA ILE A 200 -13.16 11.35 -15.38
C ILE A 200 -14.43 12.08 -14.90
N ASP A 201 -14.27 13.29 -14.34
CA ASP A 201 -15.40 14.11 -13.88
C ASP A 201 -16.34 14.49 -15.04
N LYS A 202 -15.77 14.89 -16.20
CA LYS A 202 -16.53 15.28 -17.40
C LYS A 202 -17.47 14.18 -17.92
N ILE A 203 -17.13 12.92 -17.74
CA ILE A 203 -17.95 11.78 -18.20
C ILE A 203 -18.97 11.31 -17.15
N GLY A 204 -19.09 12.01 -16.02
CA GLY A 204 -20.09 11.73 -14.99
C GLY A 204 -19.78 10.51 -14.13
N VAL A 205 -18.49 10.17 -13.96
CA VAL A 205 -18.03 9.18 -13.00
C VAL A 205 -17.84 9.86 -11.64
N GLU A 206 -18.44 9.31 -10.60
CA GLU A 206 -18.33 9.86 -9.24
C GLU A 206 -17.12 9.25 -8.50
N THR A 207 -16.62 9.92 -7.46
CA THR A 207 -15.51 9.41 -6.64
C THR A 207 -15.85 9.44 -5.16
N SER A 208 -15.54 8.38 -4.42
CA SER A 208 -15.57 8.34 -2.95
C SER A 208 -14.16 8.14 -2.38
N PHE A 209 -13.96 8.64 -1.17
CA PHE A 209 -12.69 8.50 -0.44
C PHE A 209 -12.86 7.67 0.82
N VAL A 210 -12.11 6.58 0.91
CA VAL A 210 -11.97 5.79 2.13
C VAL A 210 -10.57 5.98 2.69
N THR A 211 -10.38 5.74 3.98
CA THR A 211 -9.05 5.80 4.59
C THR A 211 -8.66 4.42 5.10
N LEU A 212 -7.58 3.85 4.60
CA LEU A 212 -6.94 2.67 5.20
C LEU A 212 -5.44 2.94 5.34
N HIS A 213 -4.97 2.99 6.58
CA HIS A 213 -3.57 3.20 6.89
C HIS A 213 -2.79 1.90 6.69
N VAL A 214 -1.98 1.89 5.65
CA VAL A 214 -1.19 0.74 5.22
C VAL A 214 0.07 0.66 6.08
N GLY A 215 0.19 -0.44 6.82
CA GLY A 215 1.39 -0.74 7.60
C GLY A 215 2.48 -1.39 6.75
N ALA A 216 3.69 -1.52 7.29
CA ALA A 216 4.77 -2.18 6.56
C ALA A 216 4.54 -3.70 6.34
N GLY A 217 3.56 -4.28 7.04
CA GLY A 217 3.13 -5.67 6.84
C GLY A 217 2.75 -5.99 5.39
N THR A 218 2.32 -5.00 4.61
CA THR A 218 2.00 -5.17 3.19
C THR A 218 3.18 -5.65 2.33
N PHE A 219 4.42 -5.48 2.80
CA PHE A 219 5.63 -5.91 2.09
C PHE A 219 6.22 -7.21 2.65
N MET A 220 5.59 -7.80 3.68
CA MET A 220 6.10 -9.02 4.27
C MET A 220 5.75 -10.22 3.38
N PRO A 221 6.71 -11.13 3.11
CA PRO A 221 6.46 -12.30 2.28
C PRO A 221 5.53 -13.27 3.02
N VAL A 222 4.70 -13.99 2.25
CA VAL A 222 3.98 -15.17 2.74
C VAL A 222 5.01 -16.27 2.98
N LYS A 223 5.01 -16.85 4.18
CA LYS A 223 5.97 -17.89 4.58
C LYS A 223 5.36 -19.29 4.60
N ASP A 224 4.05 -19.38 4.73
CA ASP A 224 3.33 -20.64 4.84
C ASP A 224 3.13 -21.27 3.46
N GLU A 225 3.41 -22.57 3.34
CA GLU A 225 3.17 -23.32 2.09
C GLU A 225 1.68 -23.46 1.79
N ASP A 226 0.87 -23.79 2.79
CA ASP A 226 -0.59 -23.68 2.70
C ASP A 226 -1.00 -22.25 3.05
N ILE A 227 -1.50 -21.53 2.06
CA ILE A 227 -1.87 -20.12 2.19
C ILE A 227 -2.93 -19.91 3.27
N LYS A 228 -3.76 -20.93 3.58
CA LYS A 228 -4.82 -20.84 4.60
C LYS A 228 -4.28 -20.63 6.01
N ASN A 229 -3.01 -20.96 6.24
CA ASN A 229 -2.35 -20.74 7.53
C ASN A 229 -1.78 -19.32 7.66
N HIS A 230 -1.73 -18.56 6.55
CA HIS A 230 -1.18 -17.22 6.56
C HIS A 230 -2.03 -16.27 7.39
N LYS A 231 -1.39 -15.55 8.31
CA LYS A 231 -2.02 -14.49 9.09
C LYS A 231 -1.70 -13.13 8.48
N MET A 232 -2.74 -12.44 8.05
CA MET A 232 -2.62 -11.06 7.60
C MET A 232 -2.25 -10.14 8.75
N HIS A 233 -1.54 -9.07 8.42
CA HIS A 233 -1.36 -7.95 9.32
C HIS A 233 -2.60 -7.06 9.31
N SER A 234 -3.11 -6.76 10.50
CA SER A 234 -4.21 -5.83 10.67
C SER A 234 -3.83 -4.41 10.23
N GLU A 235 -4.73 -3.77 9.49
CA GLU A 235 -4.61 -2.39 9.05
C GLU A 235 -5.82 -1.60 9.52
N PHE A 236 -5.59 -0.36 9.97
CA PHE A 236 -6.63 0.46 10.55
C PHE A 236 -7.31 1.32 9.47
N GLY A 237 -8.63 1.24 9.34
CA GLY A 237 -9.38 1.96 8.33
C GLY A 237 -10.71 2.55 8.80
N HIS A 238 -11.29 3.36 7.91
CA HIS A 238 -12.51 4.11 8.12
C HIS A 238 -13.27 4.32 6.81
N ILE A 239 -14.59 4.10 6.87
CA ILE A 239 -15.58 4.46 5.87
C ILE A 239 -16.63 5.32 6.57
N SER A 240 -16.84 6.55 6.10
CA SER A 240 -17.86 7.44 6.65
C SER A 240 -19.27 7.01 6.22
N GLN A 241 -20.28 7.47 6.96
CA GLN A 241 -21.68 7.26 6.56
C GLN A 241 -21.98 7.86 5.17
N GLU A 242 -21.39 9.00 4.84
CA GLU A 242 -21.51 9.64 3.52
C GLU A 242 -21.06 8.69 2.40
N VAL A 243 -19.89 8.08 2.54
CA VAL A 243 -19.36 7.13 1.52
C VAL A 243 -20.25 5.89 1.42
N ALA A 244 -20.77 5.39 2.54
CA ALA A 244 -21.71 4.27 2.53
C ALA A 244 -23.00 4.63 1.76
N ASP A 245 -23.54 5.83 1.96
CA ASP A 245 -24.73 6.31 1.27
C ASP A 245 -24.48 6.54 -0.23
N GLU A 246 -23.30 7.06 -0.59
CA GLU A 246 -22.84 7.22 -1.98
C GLU A 246 -22.74 5.88 -2.72
N ILE A 247 -22.12 4.88 -2.10
CA ILE A 247 -22.00 3.53 -2.67
C ILE A 247 -23.39 2.91 -2.83
N LYS A 248 -24.25 3.01 -1.80
CA LYS A 248 -25.63 2.51 -1.85
C LYS A 248 -26.44 3.18 -2.97
N LYS A 249 -26.31 4.50 -3.16
CA LYS A 249 -26.96 5.23 -4.26
C LYS A 249 -26.47 4.72 -5.62
N THR A 250 -25.16 4.52 -5.75
CA THR A 250 -24.53 4.02 -6.98
C THR A 250 -25.06 2.63 -7.34
N GLN A 251 -25.06 1.69 -6.38
CA GLN A 251 -25.61 0.34 -6.56
C GLN A 251 -27.10 0.37 -6.91
N LYS A 252 -27.90 1.19 -6.23
CA LYS A 252 -29.34 1.35 -6.53
C LYS A 252 -29.60 1.83 -7.96
N ASN A 253 -28.71 2.67 -8.48
CA ASN A 253 -28.81 3.20 -9.84
C ASN A 253 -28.20 2.26 -10.91
N GLY A 254 -27.66 1.09 -10.50
CA GLY A 254 -27.02 0.13 -11.40
C GLY A 254 -25.63 0.54 -11.87
N GLY A 255 -24.99 1.50 -11.21
CA GLY A 255 -23.60 1.89 -11.47
C GLY A 255 -22.61 0.90 -10.82
N ARG A 256 -21.39 0.84 -11.36
CA ARG A 256 -20.34 -0.06 -10.84
C ARG A 256 -19.54 0.60 -9.72
N ILE A 257 -19.17 -0.17 -8.71
CA ILE A 257 -18.21 0.22 -7.67
C ILE A 257 -16.83 -0.32 -8.04
N ILE A 258 -15.89 0.58 -8.31
CA ILE A 258 -14.55 0.24 -8.79
C ILE A 258 -13.51 0.79 -7.80
N PRO A 259 -13.06 -0.01 -6.83
CA PRO A 259 -11.92 0.36 -6.01
C PRO A 259 -10.66 0.58 -6.85
N VAL A 260 -9.91 1.61 -6.48
CA VAL A 260 -8.58 1.90 -7.02
C VAL A 260 -7.56 1.48 -5.97
N GLY A 261 -7.02 0.29 -6.17
CA GLY A 261 -6.07 -0.36 -5.29
C GLY A 261 -6.71 -1.43 -4.40
N THR A 262 -5.97 -2.50 -4.17
CA THR A 262 -6.37 -3.64 -3.34
C THR A 262 -6.68 -3.25 -1.90
N THR A 263 -6.05 -2.19 -1.39
CA THR A 263 -6.31 -1.61 -0.06
C THR A 263 -7.75 -1.08 0.05
N ALA A 264 -8.22 -0.28 -0.92
CA ALA A 264 -9.59 0.22 -0.92
C ALA A 264 -10.59 -0.95 -1.05
N LEU A 265 -10.30 -1.91 -1.93
CA LEU A 265 -11.11 -3.12 -2.09
C LEU A 265 -11.23 -3.91 -0.79
N ARG A 266 -10.12 -4.19 -0.10
CA ARG A 266 -10.13 -4.94 1.17
C ARG A 266 -10.95 -4.21 2.25
N LEU A 267 -10.88 -2.89 2.30
CA LEU A 267 -11.66 -2.10 3.26
C LEU A 267 -13.17 -2.21 2.98
N LEU A 268 -13.59 -2.02 1.71
CA LEU A 268 -15.00 -2.20 1.32
C LEU A 268 -15.50 -3.60 1.65
N GLU A 269 -14.75 -4.63 1.25
CA GLU A 269 -15.12 -6.03 1.47
C GLU A 269 -15.10 -6.43 2.95
N THR A 270 -14.32 -5.75 3.80
CA THR A 270 -14.39 -5.93 5.26
C THR A 270 -15.65 -5.31 5.84
N ALA A 271 -15.96 -4.07 5.45
CA ALA A 271 -17.07 -3.32 6.01
C ALA A 271 -18.44 -3.80 5.50
N ALA A 272 -18.49 -4.44 4.34
CA ALA A 272 -19.73 -4.89 3.72
C ALA A 272 -20.42 -6.01 4.51
N GLN A 273 -21.72 -5.85 4.74
CA GLN A 273 -22.59 -6.92 5.21
C GLN A 273 -22.76 -8.00 4.14
N SER A 274 -23.32 -9.16 4.50
CA SER A 274 -23.45 -10.30 3.59
C SER A 274 -24.28 -10.03 2.34
N ASP A 275 -25.15 -9.01 2.37
CA ASP A 275 -25.98 -8.56 1.25
C ASP A 275 -25.33 -7.46 0.39
N GLY A 276 -24.07 -7.10 0.67
CA GLY A 276 -23.34 -6.05 -0.03
C GLY A 276 -23.63 -4.63 0.45
N THR A 277 -24.45 -4.45 1.49
CA THR A 277 -24.71 -3.13 2.07
C THR A 277 -23.56 -2.67 2.96
N LEU A 278 -23.34 -1.35 2.96
CA LEU A 278 -22.36 -0.67 3.81
C LEU A 278 -23.06 0.26 4.79
N SER A 279 -22.44 0.46 5.94
CA SER A 279 -22.72 1.52 6.91
C SER A 279 -21.39 2.21 7.29
N GLU A 280 -21.46 3.27 8.09
CA GLU A 280 -20.26 3.78 8.76
C GLU A 280 -19.48 2.63 9.41
N TRP A 281 -18.17 2.62 9.18
CA TRP A 281 -17.28 1.57 9.67
C TRP A 281 -15.94 2.16 10.09
N TYR A 282 -15.46 1.79 11.28
CA TYR A 282 -14.18 2.20 11.84
C TYR A 282 -13.56 1.02 12.59
N GLY A 283 -12.37 0.61 12.19
CA GLY A 283 -11.76 -0.58 12.80
C GLY A 283 -10.49 -1.06 12.13
N GLU A 284 -10.03 -2.22 12.59
CA GLU A 284 -8.94 -2.95 11.97
C GLU A 284 -9.49 -3.98 10.97
N THR A 285 -8.79 -4.15 9.85
CA THR A 285 -9.03 -5.24 8.89
C THR A 285 -7.77 -6.07 8.71
N ASP A 286 -7.92 -7.37 8.90
CA ASP A 286 -6.94 -8.41 8.55
C ASP A 286 -7.51 -9.33 7.47
N ILE A 287 -8.48 -8.86 6.67
CA ILE A 287 -9.11 -9.69 5.65
C ILE A 287 -8.06 -10.23 4.67
N PHE A 288 -8.10 -11.55 4.47
CA PHE A 288 -7.30 -12.26 3.48
C PHE A 288 -8.21 -12.75 2.35
N ILE A 289 -8.06 -12.15 1.17
CA ILE A 289 -8.87 -12.47 -0.02
C ILE A 289 -8.03 -13.38 -0.92
N TYR A 290 -8.54 -14.57 -1.20
CA TYR A 290 -7.93 -15.59 -2.06
C TYR A 290 -9.03 -16.35 -2.82
N PRO A 291 -8.71 -17.16 -3.85
CA PRO A 291 -9.72 -17.78 -4.70
C PRO A 291 -10.76 -18.60 -3.93
N GLY A 292 -12.03 -18.37 -4.30
CA GLY A 292 -13.21 -18.85 -3.55
C GLY A 292 -13.90 -17.76 -2.73
N TYR A 293 -13.29 -16.58 -2.59
CA TYR A 293 -13.95 -15.40 -2.01
C TYR A 293 -15.11 -14.92 -2.88
N LYS A 294 -16.23 -14.51 -2.26
CA LYS A 294 -17.36 -13.88 -2.94
C LYS A 294 -17.33 -12.38 -2.67
N PHE A 295 -17.06 -11.59 -3.70
CA PHE A 295 -17.08 -10.14 -3.61
C PHE A 295 -18.51 -9.64 -3.40
N LYS A 296 -18.65 -8.71 -2.46
CA LYS A 296 -19.95 -8.18 -2.01
C LYS A 296 -20.20 -6.79 -2.56
N VAL A 297 -19.15 -6.01 -2.80
CA VAL A 297 -19.25 -4.60 -3.20
C VAL A 297 -18.52 -4.32 -4.50
N ALA A 298 -17.31 -4.84 -4.69
CA ALA A 298 -16.49 -4.50 -5.84
C ALA A 298 -16.99 -5.17 -7.13
N ASP A 299 -17.27 -4.37 -8.16
CA ASP A 299 -17.64 -4.82 -9.51
C ASP A 299 -16.44 -4.92 -10.46
N GLY A 300 -15.28 -4.43 -10.01
CA GLY A 300 -14.02 -4.44 -10.73
C GLY A 300 -12.90 -3.89 -9.85
N LEU A 301 -11.69 -3.80 -10.37
CA LEU A 301 -10.53 -3.32 -9.63
C LEU A 301 -9.53 -2.66 -10.56
N MET A 302 -9.11 -1.44 -10.24
CA MET A 302 -7.87 -0.88 -10.81
C MET A 302 -6.72 -1.17 -9.85
N THR A 303 -5.66 -1.83 -10.31
CA THR A 303 -4.50 -2.17 -9.46
C THR A 303 -3.22 -2.31 -10.27
N ASN A 304 -2.05 -2.20 -9.63
CA ASN A 304 -0.76 -2.53 -10.25
C ASN A 304 -0.63 -4.04 -10.49
N PHE A 305 0.42 -4.44 -11.22
CA PHE A 305 0.86 -5.83 -11.23
C PHE A 305 1.62 -6.19 -9.94
N HIS A 306 1.40 -7.39 -9.44
CA HIS A 306 1.87 -7.84 -8.13
C HIS A 306 3.02 -8.84 -8.25
N LEU A 307 3.73 -9.08 -7.15
CA LEU A 307 4.82 -10.05 -7.12
C LEU A 307 4.31 -11.50 -7.10
N PRO A 308 5.07 -12.47 -7.61
CA PRO A 308 4.77 -13.88 -7.42
C PRO A 308 4.73 -14.22 -5.93
N LYS A 309 3.92 -15.21 -5.57
CA LYS A 309 3.75 -15.69 -4.18
C LYS A 309 3.35 -14.59 -3.19
N SER A 310 2.64 -13.55 -3.65
CA SER A 310 2.13 -12.47 -2.80
C SER A 310 0.65 -12.64 -2.45
N THR A 311 0.21 -12.04 -1.34
CA THR A 311 -1.22 -12.00 -1.00
C THR A 311 -2.04 -11.22 -2.03
N LEU A 312 -1.40 -10.28 -2.73
CA LEU A 312 -2.07 -9.46 -3.75
C LEU A 312 -2.31 -10.23 -5.06
N ILE A 313 -1.41 -11.12 -5.48
CA ILE A 313 -1.68 -12.00 -6.63
C ILE A 313 -2.86 -12.94 -6.32
N MET A 314 -2.97 -13.43 -5.08
CA MET A 314 -4.10 -14.27 -4.64
C MET A 314 -5.43 -13.49 -4.67
N LEU A 315 -5.41 -12.22 -4.27
CA LEU A 315 -6.60 -11.36 -4.30
C LEU A 315 -7.09 -11.13 -5.73
N VAL A 316 -6.21 -10.78 -6.67
CA VAL A 316 -6.64 -10.58 -8.07
C VAL A 316 -7.07 -11.90 -8.72
N SER A 317 -6.47 -13.04 -8.34
CA SER A 317 -6.92 -14.37 -8.76
C SER A 317 -8.29 -14.74 -8.18
N ALA A 318 -8.63 -14.23 -6.99
CA ALA A 318 -9.97 -14.39 -6.44
C ALA A 318 -11.01 -13.62 -7.25
N LEU A 319 -10.64 -12.42 -7.73
CA LEU A 319 -11.52 -11.57 -8.52
C LEU A 319 -11.76 -12.12 -9.92
N MET A 320 -10.69 -12.34 -10.70
CA MET A 320 -10.78 -12.67 -12.13
C MET A 320 -10.77 -14.17 -12.44
N GLY A 321 -10.50 -15.01 -11.43
CA GLY A 321 -10.17 -16.41 -11.61
C GLY A 321 -8.67 -16.62 -11.86
N LYS A 322 -8.17 -17.80 -11.46
CA LYS A 322 -6.74 -18.11 -11.48
C LYS A 322 -6.17 -18.15 -12.91
N GLU A 323 -6.80 -18.91 -13.80
CA GLU A 323 -6.37 -19.08 -15.19
C GLU A 323 -6.37 -17.76 -15.97
N THR A 324 -7.37 -16.91 -15.71
CA THR A 324 -7.47 -15.56 -16.28
C THR A 324 -6.30 -14.69 -15.84
N ILE A 325 -5.95 -14.69 -14.54
CA ILE A 325 -4.81 -13.93 -14.03
C ILE A 325 -3.49 -14.46 -14.57
N GLU A 326 -3.31 -15.77 -14.68
CA GLU A 326 -2.13 -16.36 -15.32
C GLU A 326 -1.99 -15.85 -16.76
N THR A 327 -3.07 -15.83 -17.52
CA THR A 327 -3.10 -15.28 -18.89
C THR A 327 -2.74 -13.79 -18.93
N ILE A 328 -3.33 -12.99 -18.05
CA ILE A 328 -3.07 -11.55 -17.94
C ILE A 328 -1.60 -11.26 -17.60
N TYR A 329 -1.03 -12.00 -16.63
CA TYR A 329 0.34 -11.79 -16.20
C TYR A 329 1.36 -12.27 -17.24
N ASN A 330 1.10 -13.39 -17.92
CA ASN A 330 1.92 -13.85 -19.04
C ASN A 330 1.93 -12.81 -20.17
N HIS A 331 0.76 -12.29 -20.55
CA HIS A 331 0.67 -11.19 -21.52
C HIS A 331 1.47 -9.97 -21.08
N ALA A 332 1.33 -9.57 -19.82
CA ALA A 332 2.03 -8.41 -19.26
C ALA A 332 3.57 -8.59 -19.31
N ILE A 333 4.07 -9.78 -18.98
CA ILE A 333 5.51 -10.10 -19.03
C ILE A 333 6.00 -10.11 -20.47
N GLU A 334 5.31 -10.80 -21.38
CA GLU A 334 5.66 -10.89 -22.81
C GLU A 334 5.72 -9.50 -23.46
N HIS A 335 4.75 -8.65 -23.14
CA HIS A 335 4.66 -7.29 -23.66
C HIS A 335 5.46 -6.27 -22.83
N ARG A 336 6.29 -6.73 -21.89
CA ARG A 336 7.21 -5.89 -21.08
C ARG A 336 6.51 -4.75 -20.33
N TYR A 337 5.37 -5.04 -19.72
CA TYR A 337 4.80 -4.15 -18.70
C TYR A 337 5.75 -4.03 -17.52
N ASN A 338 5.74 -2.86 -16.90
CA ASN A 338 6.43 -2.63 -15.65
C ASN A 338 5.57 -3.09 -14.47
N PHE A 339 6.19 -3.69 -13.46
CA PHE A 339 5.52 -4.32 -12.33
C PHE A 339 5.68 -3.50 -11.04
N PHE A 340 4.78 -3.80 -10.10
CA PHE A 340 4.79 -3.34 -8.71
C PHE A 340 4.51 -1.85 -8.49
N SER A 341 5.01 -1.24 -7.40
CA SER A 341 4.46 0.03 -6.89
C SER A 341 4.54 1.20 -7.85
N TYR A 342 5.59 1.26 -8.67
CA TYR A 342 5.77 2.29 -9.71
C TYR A 342 5.60 1.74 -11.12
N GLY A 343 5.25 0.46 -11.24
CA GLY A 343 5.00 -0.16 -12.53
C GLY A 343 3.67 0.29 -13.12
N ASP A 344 3.31 -0.30 -14.24
CA ASP A 344 2.07 -0.05 -14.96
C ASP A 344 0.83 -0.51 -14.18
N SER A 345 -0.34 -0.12 -14.67
CA SER A 345 -1.63 -0.46 -14.06
C SER A 345 -2.36 -1.54 -14.84
N SER A 346 -3.32 -2.14 -14.17
CA SER A 346 -4.38 -2.99 -14.74
C SER A 346 -5.74 -2.48 -14.30
N LEU A 347 -6.76 -2.70 -15.14
CA LEU A 347 -8.17 -2.51 -14.82
C LEU A 347 -8.89 -3.83 -15.10
N LEU A 348 -9.40 -4.45 -14.04
CA LEU A 348 -9.89 -5.82 -14.03
C LEU A 348 -11.41 -5.82 -13.81
N PHE A 349 -12.15 -6.39 -14.75
CA PHE A 349 -13.58 -6.64 -14.64
C PHE A 349 -13.85 -8.15 -14.82
N PRO A 350 -14.35 -8.85 -13.78
CA PRO A 350 -14.56 -10.30 -13.82
C PRO A 350 -15.69 -10.74 -14.77
#